data_AF-A0A9N9LMQ8-F1
#
_entry.id   AF-A0A9N9LMQ8-F1
#
_cell.length_a   1.000
_cell.length_b   1.000
_cell.length_c   1.000
_cell.angle_alpha   90.00
_cell.angle_beta   90.00
_cell.angle_gamma   90.00
#
_symmetry.space_group_name_H-M   'P 1'
#
loop_
_entity.id
_entity.type
_entity.pdbx_description
1 polymer ?
#
loop_
_entity_poly.entity_id
_entity_poly.type
_entity_poly.pdbx_seq_one_letter_code
_entity_poly.pdbx_strand_id
1 'polypeptide(L)'
;MVRRKSQTAAEVDALVDEAVLGVQSQLYKSPYEAAKKLGVSKDTVTRRVNGGLSRSQARQQQQKLSSVQENVLLKWIKELTISSYSPGHRLLKEIAEEIRTKRTYNLDNPSLDSLNLPPQYTLGKNWVPRFIQRHPHLTVAIRRRIESVRIDGATKEVLEAWFNAYKKVVQEERIQQENI
;
A
#
# COMPACT_ATOMS: atom_id res chain seq x y z
N MET A 1 14.96 6.79 14.20
CA MET A 1 15.26 5.74 13.20
C MET A 1 14.12 4.71 13.15
N VAL A 2 13.76 4.24 11.96
CA VAL A 2 12.74 3.18 11.75
C VAL A 2 13.47 1.84 11.68
N ARG A 3 13.22 0.94 12.64
CA ARG A 3 13.89 -0.37 12.73
C ARG A 3 13.32 -1.33 11.67
N ARG A 4 14.17 -1.78 10.73
CA ARG A 4 13.81 -2.85 9.77
C ARG A 4 13.44 -4.13 10.52
N LYS A 5 12.40 -4.85 10.07
CA LYS A 5 12.09 -6.19 10.61
C LYS A 5 13.27 -7.07 10.16
N SER A 6 13.87 -7.85 11.06
CA SER A 6 14.86 -8.84 10.63
C SER A 6 14.16 -9.80 9.68
N GLN A 7 14.79 -10.15 8.56
CA GLN A 7 14.24 -11.10 7.57
C GLN A 7 13.78 -12.39 8.27
N THR A 8 14.58 -12.85 9.23
CA THR A 8 14.30 -13.96 10.16
C THR A 8 12.95 -13.88 10.88
N ALA A 9 12.51 -12.69 11.31
CA ALA A 9 11.26 -12.55 12.05
C ALA A 9 10.02 -12.50 11.15
N ALA A 10 10.16 -12.16 9.86
CA ALA A 10 9.07 -12.26 8.90
C ALA A 10 8.89 -13.71 8.43
N GLU A 11 10.00 -14.39 8.15
CA GLU A 11 10.04 -15.80 7.76
C GLU A 11 9.46 -16.70 8.85
N VAL A 12 9.85 -16.49 10.12
CA VAL A 12 9.28 -17.26 11.24
C VAL A 12 7.79 -17.02 11.42
N ASP A 13 7.30 -15.78 11.26
CA ASP A 13 5.86 -15.50 11.31
C ASP A 13 5.11 -16.24 10.18
N ALA A 14 5.68 -16.29 8.97
CA ALA A 14 5.10 -16.99 7.82
C ALA A 14 5.05 -18.51 8.02
N LEU A 15 6.12 -19.11 8.54
CA LEU A 15 6.16 -20.54 8.90
C LEU A 15 5.15 -20.89 10.00
N VAL A 16 4.94 -19.99 10.96
CA VAL A 16 3.91 -20.16 11.99
C VAL A 16 2.51 -20.08 11.37
N ASP A 17 2.27 -19.17 10.43
CA ASP A 17 0.98 -19.05 9.74
C ASP A 17 0.70 -20.30 8.89
N GLU A 18 1.70 -20.84 8.19
CA GLU A 18 1.63 -22.12 7.47
C GLU A 18 1.33 -23.30 8.41
N ALA A 19 2.00 -23.35 9.57
CA ALA A 19 1.75 -24.39 10.57
C ALA A 19 0.30 -24.36 11.08
N VAL A 20 -0.24 -23.16 11.34
CA VAL A 20 -1.62 -22.97 11.80
C VAL A 20 -2.61 -23.40 10.72
N LEU A 21 -2.39 -22.99 9.47
CA LEU A 21 -3.23 -23.41 8.34
C LEU A 21 -3.22 -24.92 8.17
N GLY A 22 -2.05 -25.56 8.26
CA GLY A 22 -1.92 -27.01 8.18
C GLY A 22 -2.63 -27.77 9.30
N VAL A 23 -2.68 -27.21 10.51
CA VAL A 23 -3.47 -27.79 11.60
C VAL A 23 -4.97 -27.62 11.35
N GLN A 24 -5.39 -26.44 10.89
CA GLN A 24 -6.81 -26.16 10.58
C GLN A 24 -7.34 -27.00 9.42
N SER A 25 -6.50 -27.26 8.42
CA SER A 25 -6.83 -28.09 7.25
C SER A 25 -6.66 -29.59 7.48
N GLN A 26 -6.38 -30.03 8.72
CA GLN A 26 -6.12 -31.43 9.09
C GLN A 26 -4.92 -32.07 8.36
N LEU A 27 -3.99 -31.27 7.82
CA LEU A 27 -2.73 -31.75 7.24
C LEU A 27 -1.79 -32.29 8.31
N TYR A 28 -1.84 -31.73 9.52
CA TYR A 28 -1.09 -32.19 10.68
C TYR A 28 -2.04 -32.65 11.78
N LYS A 29 -1.71 -33.77 12.45
CA LYS A 29 -2.53 -34.35 13.52
C LYS A 29 -2.60 -33.46 14.76
N SER A 30 -1.59 -32.61 14.96
CA SER A 30 -1.53 -31.69 16.10
C SER A 30 -0.68 -30.45 15.83
N PRO A 31 -0.89 -29.36 16.59
CA PRO A 31 0.00 -28.19 16.57
C PRO A 31 1.48 -28.54 16.81
N TYR A 32 1.75 -29.56 17.61
CA TYR A 32 3.10 -30.03 17.89
C TYR A 32 3.77 -30.67 16.68
N GLU A 33 3.03 -31.46 15.91
CA GLU A 33 3.54 -32.09 14.69
C GLU A 33 3.87 -31.03 13.63
N ALA A 34 2.95 -30.08 13.41
CA ALA A 34 3.17 -28.95 12.50
C ALA A 34 4.42 -28.13 12.90
N ALA A 35 4.55 -27.83 14.20
CA ALA A 35 5.70 -27.10 14.74
C ALA A 35 7.03 -27.85 14.53
N LYS A 36 7.03 -29.17 14.76
CA LYS A 36 8.22 -30.02 14.55
C LYS A 36 8.62 -30.09 13.09
N LYS A 37 7.65 -30.17 12.17
CA LYS A 37 7.91 -30.23 10.72
C LYS A 37 8.46 -28.92 10.17
N LEU A 38 7.95 -27.79 10.65
CA LEU A 38 8.31 -26.45 10.18
C LEU A 38 9.42 -25.79 11.02
N GLY A 39 9.92 -26.46 12.06
CA GLY A 39 11.03 -25.96 12.89
C GLY A 39 10.67 -24.73 13.73
N VAL A 40 9.39 -24.54 14.07
CA VAL A 40 8.89 -23.41 14.86
C VAL A 40 8.54 -23.82 16.29
N SER A 41 8.43 -22.86 17.21
CA SER A 41 8.07 -23.14 18.60
C SER A 41 6.62 -23.66 18.72
N LYS A 42 6.45 -24.82 19.38
CA LYS A 42 5.12 -25.41 19.63
C LYS A 42 4.17 -24.43 20.31
N ASP A 43 4.65 -23.69 21.31
CA ASP A 43 3.81 -22.81 22.13
C ASP A 43 3.30 -21.64 21.29
N THR A 44 4.09 -21.20 20.32
CA THR A 44 3.68 -20.16 19.37
C THR A 44 2.59 -20.66 18.44
N VAL A 45 2.73 -21.87 17.89
CA VAL A 45 1.70 -22.48 17.02
C VAL A 45 0.42 -22.74 17.80
N THR A 46 0.49 -23.36 18.98
CA THR A 46 -0.68 -23.61 19.84
C THR A 46 -1.39 -22.31 20.21
N ARG A 47 -0.66 -21.26 20.61
CA ARG A 47 -1.25 -19.96 20.91
C ARG A 47 -1.99 -19.38 19.70
N ARG A 48 -1.43 -19.50 18.49
CA ARG A 48 -2.05 -19.00 17.25
C ARG A 48 -3.27 -19.82 16.85
N VAL A 49 -3.23 -21.14 16.96
CA VAL A 49 -4.38 -22.04 16.72
C VAL A 49 -5.54 -21.69 17.65
N ASN A 50 -5.25 -21.33 18.90
CA ASN A 50 -6.25 -20.90 19.89
C ASN A 50 -6.73 -19.43 19.70
N GLY A 51 -6.51 -18.83 18.54
CA GLY A 51 -6.98 -17.47 18.21
C GLY A 51 -6.04 -16.34 18.63
N GLY A 52 -4.81 -16.64 19.05
CA GLY A 52 -3.81 -15.63 19.36
C GLY A 52 -3.39 -14.83 18.12
N LEU A 53 -3.39 -13.50 18.24
CA LEU A 53 -2.99 -12.61 17.14
C LEU A 53 -1.48 -12.66 16.85
N SER A 54 -1.13 -12.42 15.59
CA SER A 54 0.25 -12.12 15.20
C SER A 54 0.68 -10.76 15.75
N ARG A 55 2.00 -10.55 15.83
CA ARG A 55 2.54 -9.23 16.23
C ARG A 55 2.10 -8.11 15.27
N SER A 56 1.94 -8.39 13.98
CA SER A 56 1.46 -7.41 13.00
C SER A 56 -0.03 -7.12 13.19
N GLN A 57 -0.84 -8.16 13.39
CA GLN A 57 -2.29 -8.04 13.63
C GLN A 57 -2.59 -7.27 14.92
N ALA A 58 -1.92 -7.60 16.02
CA ALA A 58 -2.08 -6.88 17.29
C ALA A 58 -1.71 -5.39 17.17
N ARG A 59 -0.70 -5.08 16.35
CA ARG A 59 -0.31 -3.69 16.06
C ARG A 59 -1.25 -2.97 15.10
N GLN A 60 -2.10 -3.67 14.35
CA GLN A 60 -3.05 -3.04 13.42
C GLN A 60 -3.97 -2.07 14.16
N GLN A 61 -4.43 -2.45 15.36
CA GLN A 61 -5.30 -1.60 16.18
C GLN A 61 -4.63 -0.29 16.64
N GLN A 62 -3.30 -0.26 16.66
CA GLN A 62 -2.52 0.93 17.04
C GLN A 62 -2.16 1.80 15.81
N GLN A 63 -2.47 1.34 14.60
CA GLN A 63 -2.19 2.11 13.39
C GLN A 63 -3.17 3.27 13.19
N LYS A 64 -2.69 4.33 12.54
CA LYS A 64 -3.52 5.51 12.23
C LYS A 64 -4.48 5.28 11.07
N LEU A 65 -4.21 4.30 10.21
CA LEU A 65 -5.08 3.86 9.14
C LEU A 65 -5.52 2.42 9.44
N SER A 66 -6.81 2.15 9.24
CA SER A 66 -7.36 0.79 9.25
C SER A 66 -6.86 -0.02 8.04
N SER A 67 -6.94 -1.36 8.09
CA SER A 67 -6.47 -2.19 6.97
C SER A 67 -7.23 -1.90 5.67
N VAL A 68 -8.53 -1.57 5.78
CA VAL A 68 -9.37 -1.17 4.64
C VAL A 68 -8.84 0.11 4.00
N GLN A 69 -8.52 1.13 4.79
CA GLN A 69 -7.94 2.38 4.28
C GLN A 69 -6.55 2.15 3.67
N GLU A 70 -5.76 1.30 4.30
CA GLU A 70 -4.45 0.92 3.78
C GLU A 70 -4.59 0.21 2.42
N ASN A 71 -5.58 -0.67 2.25
CA ASN A 71 -5.88 -1.34 0.99
C ASN A 71 -6.34 -0.39 -0.12
N VAL A 72 -7.15 0.63 0.20
CA VAL A 72 -7.53 1.68 -0.77
C VAL A 72 -6.29 2.43 -1.25
N LEU A 73 -5.41 2.81 -0.34
CA LEU A 73 -4.16 3.48 -0.69
C LEU A 73 -3.25 2.58 -1.53
N LEU A 74 -3.16 1.29 -1.22
CA LEU A 74 -2.42 0.31 -2.01
C LEU A 74 -2.96 0.18 -3.45
N LYS A 75 -4.29 0.12 -3.60
CA LYS A 75 -4.94 0.06 -4.90
C LYS A 75 -4.62 1.31 -5.73
N TRP A 76 -4.71 2.48 -5.12
CA TRP A 76 -4.35 3.75 -5.77
C TRP A 76 -2.87 3.79 -6.21
N ILE A 77 -1.93 3.33 -5.38
CA ILE A 77 -0.51 3.24 -5.77
C ILE A 77 -0.32 2.27 -6.93
N LYS A 78 -1.03 1.13 -6.92
CA LYS A 78 -0.96 0.14 -8.00
C LYS A 78 -1.45 0.73 -9.32
N GLU A 79 -2.58 1.45 -9.31
CA GLU A 79 -3.10 2.16 -10.47
C GLU A 79 -2.11 3.20 -11.00
N LEU A 80 -1.52 4.00 -10.12
CA LEU A 80 -0.46 4.96 -10.52
C LEU A 80 0.74 4.25 -11.18
N THR A 81 1.16 3.12 -10.61
CA THR A 81 2.29 2.35 -11.14
C THR A 81 1.99 1.81 -12.54
N ILE A 82 0.75 1.42 -12.82
CA ILE A 82 0.30 1.01 -14.16
C ILE A 82 0.37 2.22 -15.13
N SER A 83 -0.02 3.41 -14.68
CA SER A 83 0.10 4.66 -15.44
C SER A 83 1.55 5.17 -15.57
N SER A 84 2.56 4.36 -15.24
CA SER A 84 3.99 4.73 -15.25
C SER A 84 4.32 5.91 -14.31
N TYR A 85 3.46 6.21 -13.35
CA TYR A 85 3.66 7.25 -12.35
C TYR A 85 4.07 6.67 -11.01
N SER A 86 5.14 7.21 -10.42
CA SER A 86 5.59 6.82 -9.08
C SER A 86 5.31 7.94 -8.09
N PRO A 87 4.42 7.73 -7.10
CA PRO A 87 4.08 8.77 -6.15
C PRO A 87 5.26 9.03 -5.21
N GLY A 88 5.65 10.30 -5.08
CA GLY A 88 6.62 10.73 -4.08
C GLY A 88 6.09 10.55 -2.65
N HIS A 89 7.00 10.49 -1.66
CA HIS A 89 6.64 10.34 -0.24
C HIS A 89 5.69 11.45 0.27
N ARG A 90 5.82 12.67 -0.26
CA ARG A 90 4.94 13.79 0.08
C ARG A 90 3.50 13.54 -0.37
N LEU A 91 3.31 13.24 -1.65
CA LEU A 91 2.00 12.96 -2.23
C LEU A 91 1.35 11.75 -1.54
N LEU A 92 2.12 10.69 -1.28
CA LEU A 92 1.63 9.52 -0.56
C LEU A 92 1.10 9.86 0.84
N LYS A 93 1.76 10.80 1.52
CA LYS A 93 1.29 11.29 2.83
C LYS A 93 0.00 12.09 2.69
N GLU A 94 -0.06 13.01 1.73
CA GLU A 94 -1.25 13.85 1.48
C GLU A 94 -2.49 13.00 1.20
N ILE A 95 -2.39 12.02 0.31
CA ILE A 95 -3.50 11.11 -0.01
C ILE A 95 -3.87 10.21 1.18
N ALA A 96 -2.89 9.74 1.95
CA ALA A 96 -3.16 8.95 3.16
C ALA A 96 -3.91 9.76 4.24
N GLU A 97 -3.63 11.06 4.35
CA GLU A 97 -4.41 11.97 5.22
C GLU A 97 -5.83 12.12 4.71
N GLU A 98 -6.00 12.33 3.41
CA GLU A 98 -7.31 12.51 2.79
C GLU A 98 -8.22 11.27 2.98
N ILE A 99 -7.66 10.07 2.78
CA ILE A 99 -8.37 8.79 3.03
C ILE A 99 -8.75 8.65 4.51
N ARG A 100 -7.93 9.21 5.40
CA ARG A 100 -8.20 9.19 6.84
C ARG A 100 -9.29 10.19 7.23
N THR A 101 -9.25 11.41 6.69
CA THR A 101 -10.21 12.48 7.00
C THR A 101 -11.59 12.22 6.42
N LYS A 102 -11.69 11.70 5.18
CA LYS A 102 -12.97 11.33 4.55
C LYS A 102 -13.79 10.31 5.35
N ARG A 103 -13.18 9.58 6.30
CA ARG A 103 -13.88 8.66 7.21
C ARG A 103 -14.24 9.32 8.55
N THR A 104 -13.47 10.30 9.01
CA THR A 104 -13.76 10.99 10.29
C THR A 104 -14.86 12.04 10.14
N TYR A 105 -15.04 12.59 8.94
CA TYR A 105 -16.18 13.44 8.60
C TYR A 105 -17.22 12.60 7.86
N ASN A 106 -18.24 12.11 8.58
CA ASN A 106 -19.51 11.84 7.92
C ASN A 106 -19.95 13.17 7.30
N LEU A 107 -20.07 13.22 5.96
CA LEU A 107 -20.38 14.43 5.21
C LEU A 107 -21.82 14.95 5.46
N ASP A 108 -22.56 14.34 6.39
CA ASP A 108 -23.93 14.69 6.74
C ASP A 108 -24.04 15.96 7.61
N ASN A 109 -22.92 16.55 8.02
CA ASN A 109 -22.93 17.82 8.75
C ASN A 109 -21.92 18.81 8.15
N PRO A 110 -22.37 19.76 7.30
CA PRO A 110 -21.54 20.74 6.64
C PRO A 110 -21.22 21.88 7.61
N SER A 111 -20.45 21.58 8.66
CA SER A 111 -19.85 22.61 9.49
C SER A 111 -18.52 23.05 8.84
N LEU A 112 -18.56 24.24 8.25
CA LEU A 112 -17.52 24.94 7.49
C LEU A 112 -16.26 25.31 8.32
N ASP A 113 -16.03 24.69 9.48
CA ASP A 113 -14.82 24.87 10.30
C ASP A 113 -13.73 23.81 10.01
N SER A 114 -13.95 22.98 8.98
CA SER A 114 -13.16 21.79 8.67
C SER A 114 -11.82 22.04 7.95
N LEU A 115 -11.36 23.29 7.83
CA LEU A 115 -10.09 23.61 7.17
C LEU A 115 -8.86 23.55 8.10
N ASN A 116 -9.05 23.45 9.42
CA ASN A 116 -7.96 23.39 10.39
C ASN A 116 -7.94 22.04 11.11
N LEU A 117 -7.32 21.03 10.49
CA LEU A 117 -7.03 19.76 11.19
C LEU A 117 -6.04 20.06 12.34
N PRO A 118 -6.36 19.73 13.61
CA PRO A 118 -5.42 19.94 14.69
C PRO A 118 -4.11 19.15 14.43
N PRO A 119 -2.93 19.67 14.77
CA PRO A 119 -1.64 19.04 14.46
C PRO A 119 -1.53 17.58 14.94
N GLN A 120 -2.26 17.22 16.00
CA GLN A 120 -2.38 15.86 16.56
C GLN A 120 -3.02 14.83 15.60
N TYR A 121 -3.70 15.28 14.53
CA TYR A 121 -4.35 14.41 13.55
C TYR A 121 -3.48 14.12 12.34
N THR A 122 -2.37 14.83 12.14
CA THR A 122 -1.46 14.57 11.02
C THR A 122 -0.63 13.29 11.24
N LEU A 123 -0.45 12.51 10.19
CA LEU A 123 0.50 11.43 10.07
C LEU A 123 1.91 11.95 10.38
N GLY A 124 2.60 11.28 11.30
CA GLY A 124 3.96 11.65 11.67
C GLY A 124 4.93 11.52 10.49
N LYS A 125 6.07 12.24 10.56
CA LYS A 125 7.13 12.22 9.52
C LYS A 125 7.61 10.80 9.17
N ASN A 126 7.58 9.88 10.13
CA ASN A 126 8.01 8.48 9.98
C ASN A 126 6.91 7.53 9.47
N TRP A 127 5.70 8.02 9.19
CA TRP A 127 4.60 7.16 8.78
C TRP A 127 4.83 6.54 7.40
N VAL A 128 5.22 7.35 6.40
CA VAL A 128 5.49 6.87 5.03
C VAL A 128 6.60 5.81 5.00
N PRO A 129 7.79 6.02 5.60
CA PRO A 129 8.81 4.97 5.68
C PRO A 129 8.32 3.68 6.33
N ARG A 130 7.50 3.78 7.39
CA ARG A 130 6.91 2.62 8.06
C ARG A 130 5.85 1.92 7.20
N PHE A 131 5.07 2.67 6.42
CA PHE A 131 4.10 2.12 5.48
C PHE A 131 4.81 1.33 4.37
N ILE A 132 5.85 1.90 3.76
CA ILE A 132 6.66 1.21 2.75
C ILE A 132 7.31 -0.05 3.33
N GLN A 133 7.80 0.02 4.58
CA GLN A 133 8.37 -1.14 5.25
C GLN A 133 7.35 -2.29 5.47
N ARG A 134 6.07 -1.97 5.69
CA ARG A 134 5.01 -2.99 5.82
C ARG A 134 4.66 -3.61 4.47
N HIS A 135 4.86 -2.87 3.38
CA HIS A 135 4.49 -3.28 2.02
C HIS A 135 5.73 -3.31 1.12
N PRO A 136 6.61 -4.33 1.28
CA PRO A 136 7.88 -4.38 0.55
C PRO A 136 7.70 -4.38 -0.97
N HIS A 137 6.58 -4.90 -1.49
CA HIS A 137 6.22 -4.87 -2.91
C HIS A 137 6.11 -3.45 -3.49
N LEU A 138 5.78 -2.45 -2.67
CA LEU A 138 5.73 -1.04 -3.09
C LEU A 138 7.11 -0.39 -3.17
N THR A 139 8.13 -0.97 -2.55
CA THR A 139 9.47 -0.37 -2.53
C THR A 139 10.00 -0.17 -3.95
N VAL A 140 9.72 -1.12 -4.84
CA VAL A 140 10.11 -1.02 -6.25
C VAL A 140 9.28 0.05 -6.97
N ALA A 141 7.97 0.07 -6.74
CA ALA A 141 7.05 1.04 -7.35
C ALA A 141 7.36 2.49 -6.96
N ILE A 142 7.64 2.73 -5.67
CA ILE A 142 7.91 4.07 -5.10
C ILE A 142 9.35 4.53 -5.37
N ARG A 143 10.31 3.61 -5.51
CA ARG A 143 11.71 3.96 -5.76
C ARG A 143 12.00 4.27 -7.23
N ARG A 144 11.14 3.82 -8.16
CA ARG A 144 11.16 4.22 -9.57
C ARG A 144 10.68 5.67 -9.72
N ARG A 145 11.45 6.62 -9.19
CA ARG A 145 11.22 8.04 -9.45
C ARG A 145 11.19 8.22 -10.96
N ILE A 146 10.17 8.89 -11.51
CA ILE A 146 10.26 9.37 -12.89
C ILE A 146 11.54 10.19 -12.95
N GLU A 147 12.47 9.80 -13.82
CA GLU A 147 13.67 10.58 -14.08
C GLU A 147 13.21 11.98 -14.43
N SER A 148 13.73 13.00 -13.73
CA SER A 148 13.40 14.41 -14.00
C SER A 148 13.52 14.74 -15.49
N VAL A 149 14.47 14.08 -16.16
CA VAL A 149 14.69 14.09 -17.62
C VAL A 149 13.42 13.85 -18.45
N ARG A 150 12.47 13.00 -18.02
CA ARG A 150 11.20 12.81 -18.75
C ARG A 150 10.20 13.94 -18.54
N ILE A 151 10.22 14.57 -17.36
CA ILE A 151 9.38 15.74 -17.07
C ILE A 151 9.92 16.95 -17.83
N ASP A 152 11.24 17.10 -17.86
CA ASP A 152 11.94 18.19 -18.56
C ASP A 152 11.91 18.00 -20.08
N GLY A 153 11.80 16.76 -20.57
CA GLY A 153 11.68 16.42 -22.00
C GLY A 153 10.28 16.60 -22.59
N ALA A 154 9.25 16.77 -21.75
CA ALA A 154 7.90 17.14 -22.17
C ALA A 154 7.80 18.66 -22.40
N THR A 155 8.71 19.21 -23.21
CA THR A 155 8.65 20.60 -23.64
C THR A 155 7.41 20.82 -24.50
N LYS A 156 6.91 22.06 -24.51
CA LYS A 156 5.74 22.47 -25.29
C LYS A 156 5.84 22.02 -26.76
N GLU A 157 7.03 22.12 -27.33
CA GLU A 157 7.35 21.75 -28.72
C GLU A 157 7.17 20.24 -28.98
N VAL A 158 7.62 19.38 -28.06
CA VAL A 158 7.47 17.92 -28.18
C VAL A 158 6.00 17.52 -28.06
N LEU A 159 5.26 18.16 -27.16
CA LEU A 159 3.82 17.94 -27.01
C LEU A 159 3.06 18.42 -28.25
N GLU A 160 3.36 19.60 -28.78
CA GLU A 160 2.75 20.13 -30.00
C GLU A 160 3.04 19.24 -31.21
N ALA A 161 4.28 18.77 -31.37
CA ALA A 161 4.64 17.83 -32.44
C ALA A 161 3.87 16.52 -32.34
N TRP A 162 3.73 15.95 -31.14
CA TRP A 162 2.96 14.73 -30.91
C TRP A 162 1.46 14.93 -31.20
N PHE A 163 0.86 16.02 -30.69
CA PHE A 163 -0.55 16.33 -30.94
C PHE A 163 -0.84 16.59 -32.42
N ASN A 164 0.09 17.23 -33.13
CA ASN A 164 -0.03 17.45 -34.57
C ASN A 164 0.07 16.14 -35.36
N ALA A 165 0.99 15.25 -34.98
CA ALA A 165 1.08 13.91 -35.57
C ALA A 165 -0.19 13.08 -35.28
N TYR A 166 -0.70 13.12 -34.06
CA TYR A 166 -1.95 12.46 -33.68
C TYR A 166 -3.14 12.98 -34.49
N LYS A 167 -3.32 14.30 -34.59
CA LYS A 167 -4.39 14.92 -35.40
C LYS A 167 -4.29 14.52 -36.87
N LYS A 168 -3.07 14.43 -37.40
CA LYS A 168 -2.81 13.98 -38.78
C LYS A 168 -3.24 12.54 -39.00
N VAL A 169 -2.90 11.63 -38.08
CA VAL A 169 -3.32 10.21 -38.15
C VAL A 169 -4.84 10.07 -38.02
N VAL A 170 -5.48 10.82 -37.12
CA VAL A 170 -6.95 10.83 -36.97
C VAL A 170 -7.64 11.32 -38.24
N GLN A 171 -7.07 12.30 -38.93
CA GLN A 171 -7.57 12.81 -40.21
C GLN A 171 -7.34 11.83 -41.37
N GLU A 172 -6.17 11.19 -41.44
CA GLU A 172 -5.80 10.21 -42.47
C GLU A 172 -6.65 8.94 -42.38
N GLU A 173 -6.84 8.41 -41.16
CA GLU A 173 -7.61 7.19 -40.91
C GLU A 173 -9.13 7.45 -40.75
N ARG A 174 -9.58 8.69 -40.93
CA ARG A 174 -11.00 9.13 -40.81
C ARG A 174 -11.69 8.61 -39.54
N ILE A 175 -10.96 8.59 -38.43
CA ILE A 175 -11.46 8.10 -37.14
C ILE A 175 -12.52 9.08 -36.64
N GLN A 176 -13.76 8.62 -36.53
CA GLN A 176 -14.85 9.43 -35.99
C GLN A 176 -14.64 9.67 -34.49
N GLN A 177 -14.87 10.89 -34.03
CA GLN A 177 -14.65 11.28 -32.62
C GLN A 177 -15.49 10.47 -31.62
N GLU A 178 -16.56 9.83 -32.08
CA GLU A 178 -17.42 8.95 -31.28
C GLU A 178 -16.73 7.64 -30.85
N ASN A 179 -15.62 7.28 -31.50
CA ASN A 179 -14.86 6.05 -31.27
C ASN A 179 -13.54 6.26 -30.51
N ILE A 180 -13.29 7.48 -29.99
CA ILE A 180 -12.06 7.86 -29.26
C ILE A 180 -12.35 7.97 -27.77
#